data_AF-R4FE76-F1
#
_entry.id   AF-R4FE76-F1
#
_cell.length_a   1.000
_cell.length_b   1.000
_cell.length_c   1.000
_cell.angle_alpha   90.00
_cell.angle_beta   90.00
_cell.angle_gamma   90.00
#
_symmetry.space_group_name_H-M   'P 1'
#
loop_
_entity.id
_entity.type
_entity.pdbx_description
1 polymer ?
#
loop_
_entity_poly.entity_id
_entity_poly.type
_entity_poly.pdbx_seq_one_letter_code
_entity_poly.pdbx_strand_id
1 'polypeptide(L)'
;MCADLALWHDCSLSNEGLNQRFTPRAVAFLKEVFFTLLMHQRPALSSITETYRACFTRLRILDSTSFLLPADYDEDYQGSVSSGAKIQFEYELLSGTCLQLCVQQANDSDARFAYHTQHTILPNDLCIRDLGFFSLATLAEIDARGAYYITRLRSDIKVYIKQDGEWHEWDWESIGNRLGEGEAVEVEHVYIGHQRLYVPRLIFHRLTAEEWEKRLAYVRKKEKKKGKALSRQTLEQKKYHILLTNLPQESFDAQQVYELYSLRWQVELLFKGWKSLFDLDRVKKMKKERFECHLYGTLIAILVTQTLLFQARRYWHQREGIEISEWKALNILQSYWHRFLLHPQAMETSLPSLLSLLRKHARKDRRKGEETVSDLLKKLGIW
;
A
#
# COMPACT_ATOMS: atom_id res chain seq x y z
N MET A 1 17.03 25.74 6.97
CA MET A 1 18.02 25.09 6.08
C MET A 1 19.36 25.81 6.10
N CYS A 2 19.54 27.03 5.56
CA CYS A 2 20.85 27.71 5.61
C CYS A 2 21.39 27.89 7.04
N ALA A 3 20.53 28.28 7.99
CA ALA A 3 20.90 28.36 9.40
C ALA A 3 21.30 27.00 9.98
N ASP A 4 20.57 25.93 9.66
CA ASP A 4 20.88 24.57 10.11
C ASP A 4 22.22 24.07 9.54
N LEU A 5 22.49 24.35 8.26
CA LEU A 5 23.76 24.01 7.62
C LEU A 5 24.94 24.73 8.28
N ALA A 6 24.77 25.99 8.65
CA ALA A 6 25.80 26.75 9.35
C ALA A 6 26.03 26.21 10.77
N LEU A 7 24.96 25.88 11.51
CA LEU A 7 25.04 25.42 12.89
C LEU A 7 25.58 23.99 13.04
N TRP A 8 25.18 23.08 12.15
CA TRP A 8 25.43 21.64 12.30
C TRP A 8 26.50 21.10 11.36
N HIS A 9 26.88 21.84 10.33
CA HIS A 9 27.81 21.39 9.29
C HIS A 9 28.90 22.42 8.94
N ASP A 10 29.05 23.48 9.74
CA ASP A 10 29.98 24.59 9.51
C ASP A 10 29.91 25.16 8.07
N CYS A 11 28.71 25.10 7.47
CA CYS A 11 28.48 25.44 6.07
C CYS A 11 27.64 26.71 5.97
N SER A 12 28.32 27.85 5.82
CA SER A 12 27.67 29.15 5.63
C SER A 12 27.31 29.37 4.16
N LEU A 13 26.01 29.41 3.86
CA LEU A 13 25.48 29.63 2.51
C LEU A 13 24.33 30.66 2.53
N SER A 14 24.27 31.50 1.50
CA SER A 14 23.09 32.31 1.23
C SER A 14 21.96 31.43 0.66
N ASN A 15 20.71 31.91 0.72
CA ASN A 15 19.58 31.22 0.10
C ASN A 15 19.80 30.96 -1.40
N GLU A 16 20.41 31.92 -2.10
CA GLU A 16 20.73 31.80 -3.52
C GLU A 16 21.86 30.79 -3.77
N GLY A 17 22.94 30.87 -2.98
CA GLY A 17 24.05 29.92 -3.07
C GLY A 17 23.59 28.48 -2.81
N LEU A 18 22.64 28.28 -1.89
CA LEU A 18 22.01 26.98 -1.65
C LEU A 18 21.12 26.55 -2.83
N ASN A 19 20.34 27.49 -3.40
CA ASN A 19 19.49 27.21 -4.56
C ASN A 19 20.30 26.71 -5.77
N GLN A 20 21.50 27.25 -5.97
CA GLN A 20 22.43 26.84 -7.03
C GLN A 20 22.97 25.41 -6.87
N ARG A 21 22.93 24.83 -5.66
CA ARG A 21 23.35 23.44 -5.42
C ARG A 21 22.33 22.42 -5.90
N PHE A 22 21.07 22.81 -6.06
CA PHE A 22 20.04 21.96 -6.66
C PHE A 22 20.24 21.91 -8.18
N THR A 23 20.91 20.85 -8.63
CA THR A 23 21.27 20.58 -10.02
C THR A 23 20.75 19.21 -10.43
N PRO A 24 20.67 18.90 -11.75
CA PRO A 24 20.33 17.56 -12.20
C PRO A 24 21.26 16.48 -11.63
N ARG A 25 22.55 16.82 -11.39
CA ARG A 25 23.51 15.91 -10.73
C ARG A 25 23.15 15.64 -9.27
N ALA A 26 22.68 16.65 -8.53
CA ALA A 26 22.24 16.46 -7.15
C ALA A 26 20.99 15.56 -7.07
N VAL A 27 20.07 15.72 -8.03
CA VAL A 27 18.89 14.83 -8.15
C VAL A 27 19.33 13.41 -8.46
N ALA A 28 20.23 13.21 -9.42
CA ALA A 28 20.75 11.89 -9.77
C ALA A 28 21.42 11.21 -8.56
N PHE A 29 22.25 11.95 -7.82
CA PHE A 29 22.88 11.45 -6.60
C PHE A 29 21.85 10.97 -5.56
N LEU A 30 20.82 11.76 -5.26
CA LEU A 30 19.79 11.36 -4.28
C LEU A 30 18.95 10.18 -4.78
N LYS A 31 18.69 10.09 -6.08
CA LYS A 31 18.06 8.91 -6.70
C LYS A 31 18.93 7.66 -6.49
N GLU A 32 20.22 7.75 -6.76
CA GLU A 32 21.17 6.65 -6.56
C GLU A 32 21.23 6.21 -5.11
N VAL A 33 21.32 7.15 -4.15
CA VAL A 33 21.27 6.84 -2.72
C VAL A 33 19.97 6.14 -2.35
N PHE A 34 18.83 6.64 -2.83
CA PHE A 34 17.53 6.03 -2.57
C PHE A 34 17.46 4.59 -3.09
N PHE A 35 17.82 4.34 -4.35
CA PHE A 35 17.76 3.00 -4.91
C PHE A 35 18.81 2.06 -4.30
N THR A 36 19.97 2.57 -3.92
CA THR A 36 20.98 1.80 -3.17
C THR A 36 20.43 1.35 -1.82
N LEU A 37 19.80 2.26 -1.06
CA LEU A 37 19.16 1.93 0.20
C LEU A 37 18.03 0.93 0.01
N LEU A 38 17.21 1.10 -1.03
CA LEU A 38 16.13 0.18 -1.37
C LEU A 38 16.66 -1.23 -1.65
N MET A 39 17.77 -1.36 -2.38
CA MET A 39 18.35 -2.65 -2.73
C MET A 39 19.11 -3.33 -1.60
N HIS A 40 19.68 -2.54 -0.69
CA HIS A 40 20.40 -3.04 0.47
C HIS A 40 19.57 -3.02 1.76
N GLN A 41 18.24 -2.93 1.65
CA GLN A 41 17.37 -3.19 2.78
C GLN A 41 17.73 -4.56 3.36
N ARG A 42 18.10 -4.58 4.64
CA ARG A 42 18.23 -5.81 5.40
C ARG A 42 16.89 -6.07 6.08
N PRO A 43 15.99 -6.88 5.49
CA PRO A 43 14.89 -7.43 6.27
C PRO A 43 15.50 -8.10 7.50
N ALA A 44 14.84 -7.99 8.66
CA ALA A 44 15.33 -8.61 9.88
C ALA A 44 15.65 -10.09 9.62
N LEU A 45 16.95 -10.42 9.57
CA LEU A 45 17.45 -11.78 9.42
C LEU A 45 17.24 -12.52 10.74
N SER A 46 16.13 -13.27 10.85
CA SER A 46 16.08 -14.57 11.53
C SER A 46 14.65 -15.14 11.54
N SER A 47 14.55 -16.42 11.15
CA SER A 47 13.41 -17.36 11.02
C SER A 47 12.32 -17.03 10.00
N ILE A 48 12.57 -17.54 8.79
CA ILE A 48 11.56 -18.23 7.97
C ILE A 48 10.79 -19.22 8.87
N THR A 49 9.47 -19.04 8.93
CA THR A 49 8.40 -20.00 9.24
C THR A 49 8.65 -21.11 10.26
N GLU A 50 8.06 -20.97 11.45
CA GLU A 50 7.44 -22.12 12.12
C GLU A 50 5.98 -22.19 11.68
N THR A 51 5.75 -23.01 10.65
CA THR A 51 4.51 -23.71 10.28
C THR A 51 3.18 -23.00 10.58
N TYR A 52 2.78 -22.10 9.68
CA TYR A 52 1.48 -21.46 9.67
C TYR A 52 0.66 -21.98 8.46
N ARG A 53 -0.67 -22.01 8.56
CA ARG A 53 -1.59 -22.56 7.52
C ARG A 53 -1.48 -21.88 6.15
N ALA A 54 -0.71 -20.81 6.03
CA ALA A 54 -0.62 -20.04 4.80
C ALA A 54 0.05 -20.87 3.69
N CYS A 55 -0.72 -21.14 2.64
CA CYS A 55 -0.20 -21.65 1.36
C CYS A 55 0.75 -20.65 0.67
N PHE A 56 0.90 -19.42 1.20
CA PHE A 56 1.80 -18.39 0.73
C PHE A 56 2.92 -18.07 1.75
N THR A 57 4.07 -17.58 1.25
CA THR A 57 5.26 -17.24 2.04
C THR A 57 5.42 -15.74 2.31
N ARG A 58 4.84 -14.90 1.44
CA ARG A 58 4.89 -13.43 1.53
C ARG A 58 3.52 -12.85 1.21
N LEU A 59 3.11 -11.83 1.95
CA LEU A 59 1.89 -11.08 1.68
C LEU A 59 2.26 -9.70 1.15
N ARG A 60 2.03 -9.49 -0.15
CA ARG A 60 2.43 -8.29 -0.88
C ARG A 60 1.23 -7.37 -1.08
N ILE A 61 1.39 -6.10 -0.74
CA ILE A 61 0.38 -5.08 -0.97
C ILE A 61 0.96 -4.03 -1.89
N LEU A 62 0.37 -3.88 -3.07
CA LEU A 62 0.70 -2.84 -4.05
C LEU A 62 -0.43 -1.81 -4.09
N ASP A 63 -0.09 -0.54 -3.89
CA ASP A 63 -0.99 0.58 -4.06
C ASP A 63 -0.22 1.83 -4.51
N SER A 64 -0.94 2.91 -4.82
CA SER A 64 -0.34 4.17 -5.23
C SER A 64 -0.92 5.36 -4.47
N THR A 65 -0.12 6.42 -4.38
CA THR A 65 -0.57 7.71 -3.86
C THR A 65 -0.16 8.82 -4.80
N SER A 66 -1.04 9.80 -4.99
CA SER A 66 -0.76 10.95 -5.85
C SER A 66 -0.97 12.26 -5.11
N PHE A 67 -0.30 13.31 -5.60
CA PHE A 67 -0.42 14.67 -5.10
C PHE A 67 -0.12 15.68 -6.21
N LEU A 68 -0.63 16.90 -6.02
CA LEU A 68 -0.51 17.97 -6.99
C LEU A 68 0.86 18.62 -6.92
N LEU A 69 1.31 19.10 -8.08
CA LEU A 69 2.54 19.87 -8.22
C LEU A 69 2.26 21.26 -8.80
N PRO A 70 3.19 22.22 -8.65
CA PRO A 70 3.16 23.47 -9.39
C PRO A 70 3.01 23.23 -10.90
N ALA A 71 2.21 24.06 -11.58
CA ALA A 71 1.93 23.94 -13.02
C ALA A 71 3.19 24.02 -13.89
N ASP A 72 4.23 24.73 -13.43
CA ASP A 72 5.50 24.88 -14.13
C ASP A 72 6.27 23.55 -14.29
N TYR A 73 5.81 22.44 -13.69
CA TYR A 73 6.46 21.12 -13.77
C TYR A 73 5.78 20.18 -14.80
N ASP A 74 4.81 20.66 -15.58
CA ASP A 74 3.96 19.84 -16.43
C ASP A 74 4.71 19.00 -17.46
N GLU A 75 5.84 19.50 -17.99
CA GLU A 75 6.66 18.78 -18.96
C GLU A 75 7.17 17.43 -18.42
N ASP A 76 7.52 17.37 -17.13
CA ASP A 76 8.08 16.17 -16.49
C ASP A 76 7.05 15.40 -15.64
N TYR A 77 6.01 16.09 -15.15
CA TYR A 77 5.04 15.54 -14.20
C TYR A 77 3.59 15.82 -14.62
N GLN A 78 3.14 15.18 -15.70
CA GLN A 78 1.79 15.37 -16.22
C GLN A 78 0.73 14.79 -15.28
N GLY A 79 -0.43 15.42 -15.29
CA GLY A 79 -1.64 14.87 -14.67
C GLY A 79 -2.87 15.11 -15.55
N SER A 80 -3.98 14.45 -15.22
CA SER A 80 -5.19 14.51 -16.05
C SER A 80 -5.88 15.88 -16.05
N VAL A 81 -5.58 16.74 -15.07
CA VAL A 81 -6.20 18.07 -14.91
C VAL A 81 -5.13 19.13 -14.64
N SER A 82 -4.12 18.77 -13.86
CA SER A 82 -2.99 19.62 -13.49
C SER A 82 -1.78 18.73 -13.24
N SER A 83 -0.59 19.31 -13.31
CA SER A 83 0.67 18.62 -13.01
C SER A 83 0.63 17.95 -11.64
N GLY A 84 1.24 16.77 -11.56
CA GLY A 84 1.18 15.95 -10.36
C GLY A 84 2.17 14.79 -10.38
N ALA A 85 2.57 14.36 -9.20
CA ALA A 85 3.36 13.15 -9.02
C ALA A 85 2.49 12.02 -8.48
N LYS A 86 2.86 10.80 -8.85
CA LYS A 86 2.38 9.55 -8.30
C LYS A 86 3.55 8.78 -7.72
N ILE A 87 3.36 8.17 -6.56
CA ILE A 87 4.28 7.20 -5.98
C ILE A 87 3.58 5.85 -5.99
N GLN A 88 4.15 4.92 -6.73
CA GLN A 88 3.81 3.51 -6.68
C GLN A 88 4.60 2.87 -5.54
N PHE A 89 3.96 2.05 -4.72
CA PHE A 89 4.60 1.42 -3.59
C PHE A 89 4.07 0.00 -3.38
N GLU A 90 4.99 -0.96 -3.39
CA GLU A 90 4.73 -2.35 -3.01
C GLU A 90 5.61 -2.72 -1.82
N TYR A 91 5.00 -3.30 -0.80
CA TYR A 91 5.72 -3.81 0.36
C TYR A 91 5.19 -5.18 0.79
N GLU A 92 6.04 -5.93 1.47
CA GLU A 92 5.68 -7.18 2.11
C GLU A 92 5.21 -6.90 3.53
N LEU A 93 3.96 -7.25 3.84
CA LEU A 93 3.28 -6.83 5.07
C LEU A 93 3.91 -7.39 6.35
N LEU A 94 4.38 -8.65 6.31
CA LEU A 94 4.82 -9.37 7.51
C LEU A 94 6.21 -8.91 7.98
N SER A 95 7.12 -8.67 7.04
CA SER A 95 8.47 -8.18 7.27
C SER A 95 8.57 -6.66 7.24
N GLY A 96 7.63 -5.98 6.57
CA GLY A 96 7.69 -4.55 6.29
C GLY A 96 8.67 -4.15 5.19
N THR A 97 9.20 -5.13 4.45
CA THR A 97 10.20 -4.88 3.40
C THR A 97 9.57 -4.10 2.25
N CYS A 98 10.15 -2.95 1.88
CA CYS A 98 9.77 -2.26 0.66
C CYS A 98 10.26 -3.07 -0.55
N LEU A 99 9.34 -3.62 -1.34
CA LEU A 99 9.65 -4.45 -2.49
C LEU A 99 9.88 -3.58 -3.73
N GLN A 100 9.06 -2.54 -3.90
CA GLN A 100 9.13 -1.60 -5.02
C GLN A 100 8.68 -0.21 -4.56
N LEU A 101 9.38 0.84 -5.02
CA LEU A 101 8.92 2.21 -4.91
C LEU A 101 9.35 2.99 -6.15
N CYS A 102 8.39 3.64 -6.82
CA CYS A 102 8.65 4.38 -8.04
C CYS A 102 7.91 5.72 -8.03
N VAL A 103 8.61 6.80 -8.39
CA VAL A 103 8.02 8.11 -8.65
C VAL A 103 7.66 8.19 -10.13
N GLN A 104 6.42 8.56 -10.40
CA GLN A 104 5.77 8.57 -11.70
C GLN A 104 4.98 9.87 -11.89
N GLN A 105 4.50 10.09 -13.11
CA GLN A 105 3.56 11.15 -13.43
C GLN A 105 2.17 10.79 -12.86
N ALA A 106 1.35 11.78 -12.51
CA ALA A 106 0.06 11.53 -11.88
C ALA A 106 -0.91 10.74 -12.79
N ASN A 107 -0.80 10.89 -14.11
CA ASN A 107 -1.63 10.18 -15.08
C ASN A 107 -1.09 8.79 -15.48
N ASP A 108 0.08 8.37 -14.97
CA ASP A 108 0.64 7.05 -15.25
C ASP A 108 -0.31 5.94 -14.78
N SER A 109 -0.41 4.88 -15.57
CA SER A 109 -1.35 3.79 -15.31
C SER A 109 -0.84 2.83 -14.22
N ASP A 110 -1.65 2.64 -13.19
CA ASP A 110 -1.40 1.68 -12.11
C ASP A 110 -1.34 0.23 -12.65
N ALA A 111 -2.27 -0.15 -13.52
CA ALA A 111 -2.25 -1.46 -14.18
C ALA A 111 -0.97 -1.69 -15.02
N ARG A 112 -0.48 -0.66 -15.72
CA ARG A 112 0.79 -0.77 -16.47
C ARG A 112 1.98 -0.94 -15.55
N PHE A 113 2.00 -0.24 -14.40
CA PHE A 113 3.04 -0.43 -13.40
C PHE A 113 3.06 -1.87 -12.86
N ALA A 114 1.90 -2.40 -12.45
CA ALA A 114 1.78 -3.79 -11.98
C ALA A 114 2.24 -4.83 -13.01
N TYR A 115 2.00 -4.58 -14.30
CA TYR A 115 2.51 -5.42 -15.38
C TYR A 115 4.05 -5.41 -15.44
N HIS A 116 4.68 -4.24 -15.37
CA HIS A 116 6.15 -4.15 -15.44
C HIS A 116 6.86 -4.74 -14.22
N THR A 117 6.21 -4.71 -13.04
CA THR A 117 6.80 -5.25 -11.80
C THR A 117 6.47 -6.73 -11.54
N GLN A 118 5.71 -7.39 -12.43
CA GLN A 118 5.32 -8.79 -12.27
C GLN A 118 6.50 -9.76 -12.19
N HIS A 119 7.66 -9.40 -12.77
CA HIS A 119 8.88 -10.18 -12.70
C HIS A 119 9.42 -10.38 -11.27
N THR A 120 9.00 -9.54 -10.32
CA THR A 120 9.41 -9.61 -8.90
C THR A 120 8.53 -10.56 -8.06
N ILE A 121 7.47 -11.10 -8.66
CA ILE A 121 6.56 -12.05 -8.02
C ILE A 121 7.22 -13.43 -8.06
N LEU A 122 7.34 -14.03 -6.87
CA LEU A 122 7.89 -15.37 -6.67
C LEU A 122 6.76 -16.37 -6.40
N PRO A 123 7.01 -17.68 -6.62
CA PRO A 123 6.06 -18.72 -6.24
C PRO A 123 5.65 -18.58 -4.77
N ASN A 124 4.39 -18.88 -4.49
CA ASN A 124 3.77 -18.75 -3.17
C ASN A 124 3.75 -17.30 -2.62
N ASP A 125 3.90 -16.27 -3.44
CA ASP A 125 3.54 -14.89 -3.02
C ASP A 125 2.01 -14.74 -3.02
N LEU A 126 1.44 -14.08 -2.01
CA LEU A 126 0.06 -13.57 -2.07
C LEU A 126 0.07 -12.09 -2.46
N CYS A 127 -0.50 -11.75 -3.60
CA CYS A 127 -0.61 -10.38 -4.12
C CYS A 127 -2.00 -9.78 -3.82
N ILE A 128 -2.06 -8.73 -3.01
CA ILE A 128 -3.26 -7.93 -2.76
C ILE A 128 -3.15 -6.59 -3.48
N ARG A 129 -4.09 -6.31 -4.39
CA ARG A 129 -4.07 -5.11 -5.25
C ARG A 129 -5.47 -4.50 -5.41
N ASP A 130 -5.57 -3.17 -5.35
CA ASP A 130 -6.84 -2.46 -5.64
C ASP A 130 -7.20 -2.50 -7.13
N LEU A 131 -8.43 -2.09 -7.42
CA LEU A 131 -9.05 -2.01 -8.72
C LEU A 131 -8.25 -1.22 -9.76
N GLY A 132 -7.47 -0.21 -9.35
CA GLY A 132 -6.59 0.54 -10.26
C GLY A 132 -5.54 -0.34 -10.96
N PHE A 133 -5.14 -1.44 -10.33
CA PHE A 133 -4.14 -2.38 -10.81
C PHE A 133 -4.75 -3.61 -11.51
N PHE A 134 -6.10 -3.67 -11.63
CA PHE A 134 -6.79 -4.81 -12.21
C PHE A 134 -6.42 -5.01 -13.69
N SER A 135 -5.97 -6.22 -14.03
CA SER A 135 -5.64 -6.63 -15.39
C SER A 135 -5.76 -8.15 -15.52
N LEU A 136 -6.51 -8.64 -16.51
CA LEU A 136 -6.66 -10.07 -16.78
C LEU A 136 -5.31 -10.75 -17.07
N ALA A 137 -4.44 -10.09 -17.84
CA ALA A 137 -3.11 -10.60 -18.16
C ALA A 137 -2.25 -10.75 -16.90
N THR A 138 -2.37 -9.80 -15.96
CA THR A 138 -1.63 -9.85 -14.70
C THR A 138 -2.13 -10.96 -13.78
N LEU A 139 -3.44 -11.24 -13.75
CA LEU A 139 -3.98 -12.38 -13.00
C LEU A 139 -3.46 -13.71 -13.54
N ALA A 140 -3.48 -13.88 -14.88
CA ALA A 140 -2.96 -15.06 -15.54
C ALA A 140 -1.45 -15.26 -15.28
N GLU A 141 -0.66 -14.19 -15.29
CA GLU A 141 0.77 -14.26 -14.99
C GLU A 141 1.06 -14.63 -13.53
N ILE A 142 0.30 -14.09 -12.56
CA ILE A 142 0.44 -14.44 -11.14
C ILE A 142 0.18 -15.93 -10.95
N ASP A 143 -0.90 -16.44 -11.56
CA ASP A 143 -1.25 -17.86 -11.50
C ASP A 143 -0.19 -18.74 -12.16
N ALA A 144 0.29 -18.37 -13.35
CA ALA A 144 1.35 -19.08 -14.08
C ALA A 144 2.68 -19.16 -13.31
N ARG A 145 2.94 -18.22 -12.39
CA ARG A 145 4.12 -18.23 -11.50
C ARG A 145 3.94 -19.10 -10.25
N GLY A 146 2.77 -19.71 -10.05
CA GLY A 146 2.44 -20.42 -8.82
C GLY A 146 2.27 -19.47 -7.63
N ALA A 147 1.86 -18.23 -7.88
CA ALA A 147 1.56 -17.24 -6.85
C ALA A 147 0.04 -17.04 -6.74
N TYR A 148 -0.38 -16.40 -5.64
CA TYR A 148 -1.77 -16.15 -5.32
C TYR A 148 -2.13 -14.68 -5.49
N TYR A 149 -3.39 -14.39 -5.74
CA TYR A 149 -3.91 -13.03 -5.75
C TYR A 149 -5.23 -12.89 -5.01
N ILE A 150 -5.48 -11.68 -4.48
CA ILE A 150 -6.83 -11.20 -4.16
C ILE A 150 -6.97 -9.81 -4.79
N THR A 151 -7.97 -9.66 -5.66
CA THR A 151 -8.27 -8.38 -6.30
C THR A 151 -9.77 -8.15 -6.40
N ARG A 152 -10.17 -6.90 -6.58
CA ARG A 152 -11.57 -6.56 -6.86
C ARG A 152 -11.88 -6.71 -8.34
N LEU A 153 -13.06 -7.25 -8.63
CA LEU A 153 -13.61 -7.25 -9.98
C LEU A 153 -13.98 -5.81 -10.41
N ARG A 154 -13.61 -5.46 -11.64
CA ARG A 154 -14.02 -4.21 -12.30
C ARG A 154 -15.43 -4.33 -12.85
N SER A 155 -16.24 -3.29 -12.64
CA SER A 155 -17.69 -3.32 -12.92
C SER A 155 -18.07 -3.50 -14.39
N ASP A 156 -17.16 -3.23 -15.31
CA ASP A 156 -17.31 -3.43 -16.76
C ASP A 156 -16.92 -4.84 -17.22
N ILE A 157 -16.35 -5.67 -16.33
CA ILE A 157 -15.97 -7.04 -16.64
C ILE A 157 -17.14 -7.96 -16.34
N LYS A 158 -17.63 -8.62 -17.38
CA LYS A 158 -18.64 -9.67 -17.28
C LYS A 158 -18.05 -10.93 -16.65
N VAL A 159 -18.87 -11.62 -15.89
CA VAL A 159 -18.57 -12.90 -15.28
C VAL A 159 -19.51 -13.95 -15.88
N TYR A 160 -18.95 -15.11 -16.19
CA TYR A 160 -19.68 -16.24 -16.74
C TYR A 160 -19.46 -17.47 -15.85
N ILE A 161 -20.50 -18.29 -15.75
CA ILE A 161 -20.46 -19.60 -15.10
C ILE A 161 -20.77 -20.63 -16.17
N LYS A 162 -20.04 -21.75 -16.15
CA LYS A 162 -20.30 -22.87 -17.06
C LYS A 162 -21.09 -23.94 -16.32
N GLN A 163 -22.33 -24.18 -16.73
CA GLN A 163 -23.23 -25.20 -16.17
C GLN A 163 -23.66 -26.12 -17.30
N ASP A 164 -23.53 -27.44 -17.12
CA ASP A 164 -23.93 -28.45 -18.12
C ASP A 164 -23.38 -28.22 -19.54
N GLY A 165 -22.21 -27.59 -19.64
CA GLY A 165 -21.57 -27.26 -20.92
C GLY A 165 -21.99 -25.90 -21.51
N GLU A 166 -23.05 -25.29 -20.99
CA GLU A 166 -23.57 -24.00 -21.42
C GLU A 166 -23.00 -22.83 -20.60
N TRP A 167 -22.97 -21.65 -21.22
CA TRP A 167 -22.43 -20.43 -20.63
C TRP A 167 -23.54 -19.51 -20.16
N HIS A 168 -23.57 -19.22 -18.87
CA HIS A 168 -24.52 -18.29 -18.28
C HIS A 168 -23.79 -17.06 -17.75
N GLU A 169 -24.30 -15.86 -18.06
CA GLU A 169 -23.80 -14.64 -17.43
C GLU A 169 -24.23 -14.64 -15.95
N TRP A 170 -23.30 -14.27 -15.07
CA TRP A 170 -23.52 -14.27 -13.64
C TRP A 170 -24.51 -13.16 -13.24
N ASP A 171 -25.66 -13.57 -12.70
CA ASP A 171 -26.67 -12.66 -12.17
C ASP A 171 -26.34 -12.23 -10.74
N TRP A 172 -25.46 -11.23 -10.62
CA TRP A 172 -25.06 -10.66 -9.33
C TRP A 172 -26.23 -10.01 -8.59
N GLU A 173 -27.28 -9.54 -9.27
CA GLU A 173 -28.38 -8.79 -8.67
C GLU A 173 -29.32 -9.73 -7.90
N SER A 174 -29.72 -10.85 -8.53
CA SER A 174 -30.53 -11.88 -7.87
C SER A 174 -29.81 -12.52 -6.68
N ILE A 175 -28.50 -12.74 -6.79
CA ILE A 175 -27.69 -13.26 -5.68
C ILE A 175 -27.57 -12.20 -4.57
N GLY A 176 -27.29 -10.94 -4.93
CA GLY A 176 -27.04 -9.87 -3.96
C GLY A 176 -28.25 -9.55 -3.12
N ASN A 177 -29.45 -9.58 -3.74
CA ASN A 177 -30.72 -9.36 -3.05
C ASN A 177 -31.03 -10.43 -1.99
N ARG A 178 -30.40 -11.61 -2.06
CA ARG A 178 -30.56 -12.69 -1.08
C ARG A 178 -29.57 -12.63 0.08
N LEU A 179 -28.48 -11.86 -0.04
CA LEU A 179 -27.48 -11.72 1.02
C LEU A 179 -27.94 -10.74 2.09
N GLY A 180 -27.80 -11.13 3.36
CA GLY A 180 -27.84 -10.24 4.51
C GLY A 180 -26.61 -9.33 4.60
N GLU A 181 -26.65 -8.31 5.46
CA GLU A 181 -25.49 -7.44 5.69
C GLU A 181 -24.33 -8.22 6.32
N GLY A 182 -23.13 -8.06 5.77
CA GLY A 182 -21.94 -8.79 6.20
C GLY A 182 -21.86 -10.22 5.67
N GLU A 183 -22.91 -10.75 5.03
CA GLU A 183 -22.87 -12.08 4.45
C GLU A 183 -22.07 -12.11 3.15
N ALA A 184 -21.44 -13.25 2.90
CA ALA A 184 -20.72 -13.53 1.67
C ALA A 184 -21.18 -14.86 1.08
N VAL A 185 -21.19 -14.92 -0.25
CA VAL A 185 -21.34 -16.17 -1.00
C VAL A 185 -20.11 -16.36 -1.88
N GLU A 186 -19.68 -17.61 -1.99
CA GLU A 186 -18.61 -18.02 -2.88
C GLU A 186 -19.21 -18.64 -4.15
N VAL A 187 -18.64 -18.26 -5.30
CA VAL A 187 -18.91 -18.88 -6.59
C VAL A 187 -17.61 -19.46 -7.10
N GLU A 188 -17.56 -20.78 -7.22
CA GLU A 188 -16.41 -21.51 -7.74
C GLU A 188 -16.43 -21.56 -9.26
N HIS A 189 -15.24 -21.67 -9.86
CA HIS A 189 -15.03 -21.88 -11.29
C HIS A 189 -15.72 -20.85 -12.20
N VAL A 190 -15.40 -19.57 -11.98
CA VAL A 190 -15.93 -18.47 -12.81
C VAL A 190 -15.00 -18.15 -13.98
N TYR A 191 -15.55 -17.50 -15.00
CA TYR A 191 -14.82 -17.09 -16.18
C TYR A 191 -15.09 -15.62 -16.45
N ILE A 192 -14.04 -14.81 -16.57
CA ILE A 192 -14.19 -13.36 -16.61
C ILE A 192 -13.72 -12.74 -17.93
N GLY A 193 -14.43 -11.71 -18.36
CA GLY A 193 -14.14 -10.97 -19.59
C GLY A 193 -14.43 -11.75 -20.88
N HIS A 194 -14.17 -11.11 -22.01
CA HIS A 194 -14.44 -11.70 -23.34
C HIS A 194 -13.64 -12.96 -23.63
N GLN A 195 -12.40 -13.01 -23.14
CA GLN A 195 -11.52 -14.18 -23.29
C GLN A 195 -11.89 -15.33 -22.34
N ARG A 196 -12.88 -15.12 -21.44
CA ARG A 196 -13.29 -16.11 -20.44
C ARG A 196 -12.09 -16.65 -19.67
N LEU A 197 -11.28 -15.75 -19.11
CA LEU A 197 -10.18 -16.14 -18.24
C LEU A 197 -10.76 -16.90 -17.04
N TYR A 198 -10.32 -18.13 -16.84
CA TYR A 198 -10.73 -18.94 -15.71
C TYR A 198 -10.20 -18.34 -14.40
N VAL A 199 -11.06 -18.22 -13.41
CA VAL A 199 -10.73 -17.80 -12.04
C VAL A 199 -11.34 -18.81 -11.08
N PRO A 200 -10.55 -19.43 -10.19
CA PRO A 200 -11.04 -20.48 -9.31
C PRO A 200 -12.18 -20.03 -8.40
N ARG A 201 -12.09 -18.81 -7.84
CA ARG A 201 -13.04 -18.36 -6.81
C ARG A 201 -13.42 -16.90 -6.98
N LEU A 202 -14.72 -16.63 -6.88
CA LEU A 202 -15.31 -15.31 -6.75
C LEU A 202 -16.00 -15.22 -5.39
N ILE A 203 -15.60 -14.25 -4.58
CA ILE A 203 -16.24 -13.96 -3.29
C ILE A 203 -17.13 -12.74 -3.45
N PHE A 204 -18.42 -12.92 -3.21
CA PHE A 204 -19.40 -11.85 -3.29
C PHE A 204 -19.93 -11.52 -1.91
N HIS A 205 -19.43 -10.42 -1.36
CA HIS A 205 -19.69 -9.98 0.00
C HIS A 205 -20.58 -8.73 0.01
N ARG A 206 -21.66 -8.75 0.79
CA ARG A 206 -22.50 -7.58 1.02
C ARG A 206 -21.95 -6.80 2.22
N LEU A 207 -21.67 -5.52 2.00
CA LEU A 207 -21.17 -4.62 3.04
C LEU A 207 -22.13 -4.55 4.23
N THR A 208 -21.53 -4.40 5.42
CA THR A 208 -22.26 -3.98 6.62
C THR A 208 -22.80 -2.55 6.48
N ALA A 209 -23.83 -2.19 7.26
CA ALA A 209 -24.35 -0.82 7.30
C ALA A 209 -23.24 0.23 7.55
N GLU A 210 -22.29 -0.04 8.44
CA GLU A 210 -21.21 0.88 8.77
C GLU A 210 -20.23 1.08 7.59
N GLU A 211 -19.82 -0.01 6.93
CA GLU A 211 -18.97 0.06 5.74
C GLU A 211 -19.67 0.77 4.58
N TRP A 212 -20.97 0.50 4.42
CA TRP A 212 -21.79 1.15 3.42
C TRP A 212 -21.92 2.66 3.68
N GLU A 213 -22.14 3.08 4.93
CA GLU A 213 -22.23 4.50 5.28
C GLU A 213 -20.91 5.24 4.97
N LYS A 214 -19.77 4.66 5.37
CA LYS A 214 -18.43 5.21 5.04
C LYS A 214 -18.24 5.33 3.53
N ARG A 215 -18.62 4.30 2.77
CA ARG A 215 -18.55 4.29 1.31
C ARG A 215 -19.48 5.32 0.67
N LEU A 216 -20.69 5.48 1.20
CA LEU A 216 -21.66 6.45 0.72
C LEU A 216 -21.20 7.89 0.96
N ALA A 217 -20.60 8.17 2.13
CA ALA A 217 -20.00 9.47 2.41
C ALA A 217 -18.88 9.81 1.41
N TYR A 218 -18.05 8.82 1.05
CA TYR A 218 -17.02 8.98 0.02
C TYR A 218 -17.61 9.21 -1.38
N VAL A 219 -18.64 8.44 -1.76
CA VAL A 219 -19.35 8.61 -3.04
C VAL A 219 -19.93 10.02 -3.13
N ARG A 220 -20.67 10.48 -2.11
CA ARG A 220 -21.26 11.83 -2.06
C ARG A 220 -20.21 12.93 -2.20
N LYS A 221 -19.04 12.79 -1.54
CA LYS A 221 -17.91 13.73 -1.72
C LYS A 221 -17.41 13.76 -3.16
N LYS A 222 -17.28 12.59 -3.82
CA LYS A 222 -16.87 12.49 -5.23
C LYS A 222 -17.91 13.08 -6.18
N GLU A 223 -19.19 12.80 -5.98
CA GLU A 223 -20.28 13.36 -6.78
C GLU A 223 -20.31 14.88 -6.68
N LYS A 224 -20.18 15.43 -5.46
CA LYS A 224 -20.09 16.88 -5.24
C LYS A 224 -18.88 17.49 -5.98
N LYS A 225 -17.73 16.82 -5.98
CA LYS A 225 -16.52 17.29 -6.68
C LYS A 225 -16.65 17.22 -8.21
N LYS A 226 -17.34 16.20 -8.74
CA LYS A 226 -17.49 15.98 -10.19
C LYS A 226 -18.76 16.60 -10.79
N GLY A 227 -19.71 17.04 -9.96
CA GLY A 227 -21.00 17.56 -10.41
C GLY A 227 -21.91 16.52 -11.08
N LYS A 228 -21.66 15.22 -10.89
CA LYS A 228 -22.41 14.14 -11.55
C LYS A 228 -22.73 13.02 -10.57
N ALA A 229 -24.02 12.69 -10.46
CA ALA A 229 -24.50 11.56 -9.67
C ALA A 229 -24.28 10.22 -10.38
N LEU A 230 -24.09 9.16 -9.61
CA LEU A 230 -24.05 7.79 -10.11
C LEU A 230 -25.46 7.30 -10.50
N SER A 231 -25.54 6.37 -11.43
CA SER A 231 -26.80 5.69 -11.73
C SER A 231 -27.24 4.83 -10.53
N ARG A 232 -28.56 4.58 -10.43
CA ARG A 232 -29.13 3.72 -9.38
C ARG A 232 -28.46 2.34 -9.34
N GLN A 233 -28.25 1.73 -10.51
CA GLN A 233 -27.61 0.43 -10.63
C GLN A 233 -26.15 0.44 -10.16
N THR A 234 -25.37 1.46 -10.53
CA THR A 234 -23.98 1.59 -10.07
C THR A 234 -23.89 1.85 -8.56
N LEU A 235 -24.86 2.59 -8.01
CA LEU A 235 -24.94 2.80 -6.56
C LEU A 235 -25.27 1.50 -5.82
N GLU A 236 -26.17 0.69 -6.36
CA GLU A 236 -26.54 -0.62 -5.80
C GLU A 236 -25.35 -1.59 -5.79
N GLN A 237 -24.62 -1.70 -6.91
CA GLN A 237 -23.39 -2.50 -6.99
C GLN A 237 -22.34 -2.11 -5.96
N LYS A 238 -22.29 -0.84 -5.54
CA LYS A 238 -21.31 -0.37 -4.54
C LYS A 238 -21.56 -0.89 -3.13
N LYS A 239 -22.74 -1.45 -2.85
CA LYS A 239 -23.03 -2.15 -1.59
C LYS A 239 -22.30 -3.47 -1.47
N TYR A 240 -21.68 -3.95 -2.54
CA TYR A 240 -20.99 -5.23 -2.55
C TYR A 240 -19.48 -5.06 -2.77
N HIS A 241 -18.73 -6.03 -2.29
CA HIS A 241 -17.38 -6.32 -2.76
C HIS A 241 -17.43 -7.61 -3.55
N ILE A 242 -16.90 -7.56 -4.76
CA ILE A 242 -16.70 -8.73 -5.61
C ILE A 242 -15.20 -8.93 -5.67
N LEU A 243 -14.71 -9.96 -4.98
CA LEU A 243 -13.30 -10.32 -4.94
C LEU A 243 -13.07 -11.54 -5.84
N LEU A 244 -11.91 -11.57 -6.48
CA LEU A 244 -11.43 -12.68 -7.27
C LEU A 244 -10.15 -13.21 -6.62
N THR A 245 -10.03 -14.54 -6.52
CA THR A 245 -8.84 -15.17 -5.98
C THR A 245 -8.61 -16.56 -6.57
N ASN A 246 -7.34 -16.98 -6.57
CA ASN A 246 -6.90 -18.35 -6.80
C ASN A 246 -6.37 -19.01 -5.52
N LEU A 247 -6.59 -18.42 -4.33
CA LEU A 247 -6.28 -19.07 -3.07
C LEU A 247 -7.09 -20.37 -2.91
N PRO A 248 -6.48 -21.48 -2.46
CA PRO A 248 -7.21 -22.73 -2.26
C PRO A 248 -8.29 -22.61 -1.19
N GLN A 249 -9.46 -23.21 -1.42
CA GLN A 249 -10.61 -23.14 -0.53
C GLN A 249 -10.33 -23.85 0.81
N GLU A 250 -9.56 -24.93 0.77
CA GLU A 250 -9.09 -25.68 1.93
C GLU A 250 -8.12 -24.89 2.83
N SER A 251 -7.49 -23.84 2.29
CA SER A 251 -6.58 -22.97 3.04
C SER A 251 -7.32 -21.77 3.64
N PHE A 252 -8.21 -21.14 2.86
CA PHE A 252 -8.95 -19.95 3.26
C PHE A 252 -10.38 -19.99 2.73
N ASP A 253 -11.37 -19.90 3.62
CA ASP A 253 -12.78 -19.76 3.23
C ASP A 253 -13.11 -18.34 2.69
N ALA A 254 -14.34 -18.15 2.21
CA ALA A 254 -14.80 -16.88 1.66
C ALA A 254 -14.65 -15.69 2.62
N GLN A 255 -14.96 -15.89 3.90
CA GLN A 255 -14.88 -14.87 4.93
C GLN A 255 -13.42 -14.50 5.21
N GLN A 256 -12.56 -15.50 5.29
CA GLN A 256 -11.12 -15.33 5.48
C GLN A 256 -10.45 -14.62 4.28
N VAL A 257 -10.89 -14.88 3.05
CA VAL A 257 -10.43 -14.14 1.86
C VAL A 257 -10.83 -12.65 1.93
N TYR A 258 -12.05 -12.35 2.39
CA TYR A 258 -12.47 -10.96 2.61
C TYR A 258 -11.63 -10.28 3.69
N GLU A 259 -11.39 -10.98 4.81
CA GLU A 259 -10.53 -10.53 5.90
C GLU A 259 -9.09 -10.27 5.43
N LEU A 260 -8.51 -11.16 4.63
CA LEU A 260 -7.22 -10.94 3.98
C LEU A 260 -7.22 -9.68 3.11
N TYR A 261 -8.24 -9.49 2.28
CA TYR A 261 -8.35 -8.29 1.44
C TYR A 261 -8.43 -6.99 2.26
N SER A 262 -9.03 -7.03 3.45
CA SER A 262 -9.11 -5.87 4.36
C SER A 262 -7.73 -5.35 4.78
N LEU A 263 -6.71 -6.22 4.81
CA LEU A 263 -5.33 -5.85 5.12
C LEU A 263 -4.74 -4.85 4.12
N ARG A 264 -5.32 -4.73 2.91
CA ARG A 264 -4.92 -3.69 1.94
C ARG A 264 -4.92 -2.30 2.57
N TRP A 265 -5.84 -1.99 3.49
CA TRP A 265 -5.91 -0.69 4.16
C TRP A 265 -4.61 -0.28 4.88
N GLN A 266 -3.72 -1.24 5.21
CA GLN A 266 -2.44 -0.92 5.82
C GLN A 266 -1.58 0.00 4.95
N VAL A 267 -1.60 -0.15 3.62
CA VAL A 267 -0.86 0.75 2.72
C VAL A 267 -1.41 2.18 2.74
N GLU A 268 -2.73 2.33 2.91
CA GLU A 268 -3.36 3.65 3.01
C GLU A 268 -2.97 4.36 4.31
N LEU A 269 -2.80 3.60 5.41
CA LEU A 269 -2.26 4.12 6.66
C LEU A 269 -0.82 4.60 6.51
N LEU A 270 0.02 3.84 5.79
CA LEU A 270 1.40 4.24 5.47
C LEU A 270 1.40 5.54 4.67
N PHE A 271 0.61 5.64 3.59
CA PHE A 271 0.50 6.86 2.79
C PHE A 271 -0.02 8.06 3.60
N LYS A 272 -0.99 7.84 4.50
CA LYS A 272 -1.46 8.88 5.41
C LYS A 272 -0.33 9.36 6.32
N GLY A 273 0.48 8.44 6.84
CA GLY A 273 1.69 8.73 7.60
C GLY A 273 2.68 9.56 6.80
N TRP A 274 2.97 9.18 5.56
CA TRP A 274 3.90 9.90 4.68
C TRP A 274 3.44 11.33 4.41
N LYS A 275 2.17 11.52 4.05
CA LYS A 275 1.61 12.85 3.79
C LYS A 275 1.58 13.73 5.03
N SER A 276 1.22 13.17 6.18
CA SER A 276 1.00 13.96 7.39
C SER A 276 2.27 14.23 8.21
N LEU A 277 3.20 13.28 8.26
CA LEU A 277 4.40 13.35 9.12
C LEU A 277 5.65 13.75 8.33
N PHE A 278 5.69 13.47 7.04
CA PHE A 278 6.81 13.80 6.16
C PHE A 278 6.46 14.88 5.13
N ASP A 279 5.26 15.45 5.22
CA ASP A 279 4.77 16.51 4.33
C ASP A 279 4.91 16.17 2.84
N LEU A 280 4.79 14.87 2.50
CA LEU A 280 5.06 14.33 1.16
C LEU A 280 4.26 15.03 0.05
N ASP A 281 3.02 15.44 0.35
CA ASP A 281 2.11 16.10 -0.59
C ASP A 281 2.07 17.63 -0.47
N ARG A 282 2.88 18.23 0.41
CA ARG A 282 2.93 19.69 0.62
C ARG A 282 4.03 20.34 -0.20
N VAL A 283 3.81 20.43 -1.50
CA VAL A 283 4.79 21.00 -2.43
C VAL A 283 4.60 22.50 -2.60
N LYS A 284 5.63 23.28 -2.26
CA LYS A 284 5.69 24.72 -2.56
C LYS A 284 6.30 24.95 -3.94
N LYS A 285 5.93 26.06 -4.59
CA LYS A 285 6.56 26.47 -5.86
C LYS A 285 8.04 26.75 -5.64
N MET A 286 8.90 26.06 -6.39
CA MET A 286 10.36 26.18 -6.33
C MET A 286 10.98 25.74 -7.66
N LYS A 287 12.31 25.71 -7.75
CA LYS A 287 13.04 25.09 -8.87
C LYS A 287 12.75 23.59 -8.92
N LYS A 288 12.56 23.00 -10.11
CA LYS A 288 12.26 21.57 -10.29
C LYS A 288 13.26 20.66 -9.58
N GLU A 289 14.55 20.87 -9.83
CA GLU A 289 15.63 20.08 -9.23
C GLU A 289 15.63 20.17 -7.70
N ARG A 290 15.21 21.32 -7.16
CA ARG A 290 15.06 21.49 -5.72
C ARG A 290 13.90 20.66 -5.18
N PHE A 291 12.76 20.67 -5.88
CA PHE A 291 11.62 19.80 -5.54
C PHE A 291 12.03 18.33 -5.59
N GLU A 292 12.69 17.87 -6.65
CA GLU A 292 13.09 16.47 -6.79
C GLU A 292 14.09 16.05 -5.71
N CYS A 293 15.06 16.91 -5.38
CA CYS A 293 15.95 16.65 -4.24
C CYS A 293 15.19 16.54 -2.92
N HIS A 294 14.20 17.41 -2.67
CA HIS A 294 13.35 17.29 -1.49
C HIS A 294 12.53 16.00 -1.50
N LEU A 295 11.96 15.62 -2.65
CA LEU A 295 11.17 14.40 -2.79
C LEU A 295 12.01 13.15 -2.47
N TYR A 296 13.17 12.99 -3.11
CA TYR A 296 14.02 11.83 -2.86
C TYR A 296 14.64 11.86 -1.45
N GLY A 297 15.00 13.02 -0.91
CA GLY A 297 15.41 13.16 0.48
C GLY A 297 14.31 12.69 1.46
N THR A 298 13.06 13.06 1.20
CA THR A 298 11.90 12.61 1.97
C THR A 298 11.68 11.10 1.83
N LEU A 299 11.79 10.54 0.61
CA LEU A 299 11.65 9.11 0.37
C LEU A 299 12.74 8.29 1.08
N ILE A 300 13.98 8.80 1.13
CA ILE A 300 15.06 8.20 1.93
C ILE A 300 14.69 8.20 3.42
N ALA A 301 14.21 9.33 3.95
CA ALA A 301 13.78 9.42 5.35
C ALA A 301 12.65 8.44 5.68
N ILE A 302 11.66 8.34 4.79
CA ILE A 302 10.55 7.38 4.89
C ILE A 302 11.08 5.94 4.90
N LEU A 303 11.94 5.57 3.95
CA LEU A 303 12.46 4.20 3.83
C LEU A 303 13.24 3.78 5.09
N VAL A 304 14.12 4.66 5.59
CA VAL A 304 14.92 4.39 6.80
C VAL A 304 14.02 4.28 8.03
N THR A 305 13.10 5.22 8.23
CA THR A 305 12.21 5.22 9.40
C THR A 305 11.23 4.06 9.39
N GLN A 306 10.70 3.66 8.22
CA GLN A 306 9.85 2.48 8.09
C GLN A 306 10.60 1.20 8.39
N THR A 307 11.82 1.04 7.85
CA THR A 307 12.65 -0.14 8.12
C THR A 307 12.87 -0.31 9.62
N LEU A 308 13.26 0.76 10.31
CA LEU A 308 13.46 0.77 11.76
C LEU A 308 12.15 0.50 12.53
N LEU A 309 11.03 1.07 12.07
CA LEU A 309 9.72 0.85 12.65
C LEU A 309 9.33 -0.63 12.65
N PHE A 310 9.43 -1.29 11.49
CA PHE A 310 9.04 -2.70 11.36
C PHE A 310 9.93 -3.61 12.20
N GLN A 311 11.24 -3.33 12.25
CA GLN A 311 12.17 -4.03 13.14
C GLN A 311 11.80 -3.83 14.62
N ALA A 312 11.50 -2.60 15.05
CA ALA A 312 11.10 -2.31 16.42
C ALA A 312 9.75 -2.95 16.80
N ARG A 313 8.77 -2.95 15.88
CA ARG A 313 7.47 -3.65 16.05
C ARG A 313 7.70 -5.13 16.31
N ARG A 314 8.51 -5.78 15.46
CA ARG A 314 8.83 -7.20 15.58
C ARG A 314 9.55 -7.51 16.89
N TYR A 315 10.58 -6.73 17.21
CA TYR A 315 11.36 -6.90 18.44
C TYR A 315 10.48 -6.87 19.70
N TRP A 316 9.61 -5.85 19.83
CA TRP A 316 8.76 -5.72 21.01
C TRP A 316 7.61 -6.72 21.06
N HIS A 317 7.07 -7.12 19.90
CA HIS A 317 6.08 -8.19 19.85
C HIS A 317 6.70 -9.53 20.29
N GLN A 318 7.88 -9.90 19.78
CA GLN A 318 8.54 -11.16 20.13
C GLN A 318 8.99 -11.20 21.60
N ARG A 319 9.48 -10.09 22.16
CA ARG A 319 9.97 -10.07 23.53
C ARG A 319 8.89 -9.96 24.59
N GLU A 320 7.85 -9.19 24.33
CA GLU A 320 6.87 -8.81 25.37
C GLU A 320 5.41 -8.88 24.91
N GLY A 321 5.14 -9.35 23.69
CA GLY A 321 3.78 -9.33 23.12
C GLY A 321 3.22 -7.92 22.91
N ILE A 322 4.08 -6.89 22.92
CA ILE A 322 3.66 -5.49 22.79
C ILE A 322 3.47 -5.16 21.31
N GLU A 323 2.28 -4.68 20.99
CA GLU A 323 1.99 -4.08 19.69
C GLU A 323 2.34 -2.60 19.67
N ILE A 324 3.15 -2.21 18.70
CA ILE A 324 3.53 -0.82 18.46
C ILE A 324 2.65 -0.25 17.34
N SER A 325 2.03 0.90 17.62
CA SER A 325 1.24 1.69 16.67
C SER A 325 2.15 2.34 15.64
N GLU A 326 1.89 2.04 14.36
CA GLU A 326 2.60 2.61 13.23
C GLU A 326 2.64 4.15 13.26
N TRP A 327 1.49 4.80 13.45
CA TRP A 327 1.39 6.25 13.48
C TRP A 327 2.21 6.87 14.62
N LYS A 328 2.05 6.36 15.84
CA LYS A 328 2.76 6.91 17.01
C LYS A 328 4.27 6.71 16.88
N ALA A 329 4.67 5.54 16.41
CA ALA A 329 6.06 5.22 16.22
C ALA A 329 6.69 6.02 15.08
N LEU A 330 6.02 6.17 13.92
CA LEU A 330 6.49 7.05 12.85
C LEU A 330 6.65 8.49 13.34
N ASN A 331 5.71 9.00 14.14
CA ASN A 331 5.81 10.35 14.70
C ASN A 331 7.06 10.52 15.59
N ILE A 332 7.35 9.52 16.45
CA ILE A 332 8.58 9.51 17.24
C ILE A 332 9.80 9.40 16.32
N LEU A 333 9.87 8.41 15.44
CA LEU A 333 11.02 8.16 14.57
C LEU A 333 11.32 9.34 13.62
N GLN A 334 10.29 10.02 13.13
CA GLN A 334 10.43 11.22 12.30
C GLN A 334 11.10 12.37 13.07
N SER A 335 10.98 12.42 14.39
CA SER A 335 11.70 13.41 15.19
C SER A 335 13.18 13.06 15.39
N TYR A 336 13.61 11.84 15.02
CA TYR A 336 14.97 11.33 15.25
C TYR A 336 15.75 11.00 13.96
N TRP A 337 15.11 10.87 12.79
CA TRP A 337 15.79 10.41 11.56
C TRP A 337 16.98 11.27 11.16
N HIS A 338 16.91 12.59 11.37
CA HIS A 338 18.03 13.49 11.08
C HIS A 338 19.27 13.13 11.92
N ARG A 339 19.09 12.68 13.16
CA ARG A 339 20.21 12.21 14.00
C ARG A 339 20.82 10.92 13.45
N PHE A 340 20.01 10.03 12.90
CA PHE A 340 20.51 8.78 12.30
C PHE A 340 21.33 9.03 11.04
N LEU A 341 20.93 10.00 10.21
CA LEU A 341 21.68 10.34 9.00
C LEU A 341 22.96 11.12 9.29
N LEU A 342 22.91 12.07 10.23
CA LEU A 342 24.04 12.97 10.49
C LEU A 342 25.06 12.37 11.46
N HIS A 343 24.64 11.47 12.34
CA HIS A 343 25.50 10.83 13.33
C HIS A 343 25.28 9.31 13.41
N PRO A 344 25.77 8.54 12.42
CA PRO A 344 25.60 7.08 12.39
C PRO A 344 26.14 6.39 13.65
N GLN A 345 27.24 6.88 14.21
CA GLN A 345 27.83 6.35 15.46
C GLN A 345 26.95 6.61 16.70
N ALA A 346 26.15 7.68 16.70
CA ALA A 346 25.18 7.96 17.75
C ALA A 346 23.95 7.03 17.66
N MET A 347 23.73 6.36 16.53
CA MET A 347 22.63 5.42 16.36
C MET A 347 22.83 4.20 17.27
N GLU A 348 24.03 3.61 17.30
CA GLU A 348 24.29 2.41 18.11
C GLU A 348 24.08 2.67 19.61
N THR A 349 24.52 3.83 20.08
CA THR A 349 24.37 4.23 21.47
C THR A 349 22.94 4.67 21.82
N SER A 350 22.19 5.24 20.88
CA SER A 350 20.83 5.72 21.11
C SER A 350 19.73 4.68 20.83
N LEU A 351 20.03 3.59 20.12
CA LEU A 351 19.05 2.58 19.73
C LEU A 351 18.32 1.94 20.94
N PRO A 352 18.99 1.56 22.05
CA PRO A 352 18.30 1.04 23.23
C PRO A 352 17.31 2.06 23.83
N SER A 353 17.73 3.32 23.93
CA SER A 353 16.87 4.41 24.42
C SER A 353 15.68 4.64 23.49
N LEU A 354 15.90 4.59 22.18
CA LEU A 354 14.84 4.72 21.18
C LEU A 354 13.84 3.57 21.25
N LEU A 355 14.31 2.33 21.34
CA LEU A 355 13.45 1.16 21.50
C LEU A 355 12.60 1.29 22.78
N SER A 356 13.20 1.74 23.89
CA SER A 356 12.48 2.02 25.14
C SER A 356 11.41 3.11 24.99
N LEU A 357 11.73 4.20 24.26
CA LEU A 357 10.77 5.26 23.96
C LEU A 357 9.60 4.73 23.13
N LEU A 358 9.86 3.94 22.08
CA LEU A 358 8.81 3.31 21.28
C LEU A 358 7.95 2.39 22.14
N ARG A 359 8.56 1.53 22.97
CA ARG A 359 7.84 0.67 23.91
C ARG A 359 6.92 1.44 24.84
N LYS A 360 7.34 2.61 25.34
CA LYS A 360 6.59 3.39 26.31
C LYS A 360 5.50 4.26 25.68
N HIS A 361 5.81 4.90 24.55
CA HIS A 361 4.99 5.97 23.98
C HIS A 361 4.30 5.62 22.66
N ALA A 362 4.72 4.54 22.00
CA ALA A 362 4.14 4.11 20.73
C ALA A 362 3.28 2.85 20.83
N ARG A 363 2.86 2.42 22.04
CA ARG A 363 1.93 1.28 22.17
C ARG A 363 0.63 1.52 21.41
N LYS A 364 0.15 0.47 20.74
CA LYS A 364 -1.15 0.43 20.09
C LYS A 364 -2.24 0.46 21.16
N ASP A 365 -3.12 1.45 21.06
CA ASP A 365 -4.30 1.51 21.91
C ASP A 365 -5.29 0.45 21.41
N ARG A 366 -5.80 -0.39 22.32
CA ARG A 366 -6.87 -1.34 22.00
C ARG A 366 -8.22 -0.68 22.28
N ARG A 367 -9.10 -0.73 21.29
CA ARG A 367 -10.50 -0.31 21.44
C ARG A 367 -11.36 -1.57 21.61
N LYS A 368 -12.35 -1.49 22.50
CA LYS A 368 -13.25 -2.62 22.75
C LYS A 368 -14.02 -2.94 21.47
N GLY A 369 -13.89 -4.17 20.98
CA GLY A 369 -14.59 -4.66 19.79
C GLY A 369 -13.90 -4.37 18.45
N GLU A 370 -12.74 -3.72 18.41
CA GLU A 370 -11.96 -3.54 17.18
C GLU A 370 -10.78 -4.54 17.16
N GLU A 371 -10.77 -5.45 16.18
CA GLU A 371 -9.63 -6.34 15.93
C GLU A 371 -8.46 -5.55 15.35
N THR A 372 -7.25 -5.81 15.84
CA THR A 372 -6.03 -5.28 15.22
C THR A 372 -5.58 -6.16 14.06
N VAL A 373 -4.65 -5.66 13.24
CA VAL A 373 -3.97 -6.47 12.20
C VAL A 373 -3.30 -7.69 12.81
N SER A 374 -2.73 -7.53 14.00
CA SER A 374 -2.10 -8.62 14.76
C SER A 374 -3.11 -9.71 15.10
N ASP A 375 -4.26 -9.30 15.65
CA ASP A 375 -5.35 -10.23 16.00
C ASP A 375 -5.87 -10.93 14.74
N LEU A 376 -6.03 -10.20 13.63
CA LEU A 376 -6.47 -10.75 12.35
C LEU A 376 -5.48 -11.77 11.77
N LEU A 377 -4.18 -11.45 11.74
CA LEU A 377 -3.15 -12.36 11.25
C LEU A 377 -3.06 -13.64 12.11
N LYS A 378 -3.24 -13.52 13.44
CA LYS A 378 -3.31 -14.67 14.36
C LYS A 378 -4.56 -15.51 14.13
N LYS A 379 -5.72 -14.87 13.99
CA LYS A 379 -7.01 -15.52 13.69
C LYS A 379 -6.94 -16.32 12.38
N LEU A 380 -6.28 -15.77 11.37
CA LEU A 380 -6.05 -16.43 10.08
C LEU A 380 -4.90 -17.44 10.11
N GLY A 381 -4.21 -17.61 11.24
CA GLY A 381 -3.10 -18.54 11.40
C GLY A 381 -1.92 -18.23 10.48
N ILE A 382 -1.61 -16.95 10.26
CA ILE A 382 -0.51 -16.43 9.43
C ILE A 382 0.68 -15.97 10.28
N TRP A 383 0.42 -15.50 11.51
CA TRP A 383 1.41 -14.87 12.40
C TRP A 383 1.37 -15.38 13.83
#